data_AF-A0A3R7R892-F1
#
_entry.id   AF-A0A3R7R892-F1
#
_cell.length_a   1.000
_cell.length_b   1.000
_cell.length_c   1.000
_cell.angle_alpha   90.00
_cell.angle_beta   90.00
_cell.angle_gamma   90.00
#
_symmetry.space_group_name_H-M   'P 1'
#
loop_
_entity.id
_entity.type
_entity.pdbx_description
1 polymer ?
#
loop_
_entity_poly.entity_id
_entity_poly.type
_entity_poly.pdbx_seq_one_letter_code
_entity_poly.pdbx_strand_id
1 'polypeptide(L)'
;MSSMSLFASTWDTYLERSHAPYSGVPEAVLCQGIRGLYPGVRIENASYPLTIEALQGAFGLATMFHDPIHTIWAPPGQRLDPALLQAFGASSQQVRMSEAPPTGTSESWMWVTELYLPETSLDVDSVEAERHQWRLQQLDKTLRWSRPSHSHFPVAALLETNLGVIRGANTETSIWPLGLCAERHALHAAKALGATPGSTIMIHAPKSRVCSPCGACRQTMHEMGVKQVYMVHGDLSTTHYPVASLYPFQFDSELESFKE
;
A
#
# COMPACT_ATOMS: atom_id res chain seq x y z
N MET A 1 -20.75 -17.15 2.40
CA MET A 1 -19.78 -16.09 2.74
C MET A 1 -19.82 -15.07 1.62
N SER A 2 -20.34 -13.87 1.88
CA SER A 2 -20.43 -12.81 0.87
C SER A 2 -19.02 -12.51 0.38
N SER A 3 -18.77 -12.63 -0.93
CA SER A 3 -17.55 -12.12 -1.53
C SER A 3 -17.55 -10.60 -1.31
N MET A 4 -16.82 -10.10 -0.32
CA MET A 4 -16.56 -8.67 -0.23
C MET A 4 -15.95 -8.27 -1.56
N SER A 5 -16.70 -7.50 -2.34
CA SER A 5 -16.25 -7.02 -3.63
C SER A 5 -15.06 -6.09 -3.37
N LEU A 6 -13.87 -6.47 -3.84
CA LEU A 6 -12.71 -5.57 -3.89
C LEU A 6 -13.10 -4.23 -4.58
N PHE A 7 -14.10 -4.31 -5.46
CA PHE A 7 -14.69 -3.20 -6.18
C PHE A 7 -15.80 -2.53 -5.36
N ALA A 8 -15.65 -1.23 -5.15
CA ALA A 8 -16.70 -0.37 -4.66
C ALA A 8 -17.49 0.25 -5.82
N SER A 9 -18.82 0.26 -5.71
CA SER A 9 -19.70 0.90 -6.69
C SER A 9 -19.95 2.39 -6.41
N THR A 10 -19.48 2.91 -5.28
CA THR A 10 -19.69 4.31 -4.84
C THR A 10 -18.40 4.92 -4.32
N TRP A 11 -18.29 6.25 -4.37
CA TRP A 11 -17.18 6.98 -3.76
C TRP A 11 -17.18 6.87 -2.24
N ASP A 12 -18.35 6.84 -1.60
CA ASP A 12 -18.48 6.67 -0.14
C ASP A 12 -17.71 5.46 0.37
N THR A 13 -17.80 4.34 -0.36
CA THR A 13 -17.08 3.12 0.02
C THR A 13 -15.56 3.30 -0.07
N TYR A 14 -15.04 4.08 -1.05
CA TYR A 14 -13.61 4.39 -1.11
C TYR A 14 -13.18 5.41 -0.04
N LEU A 15 -14.05 6.37 0.28
CA LEU A 15 -13.78 7.35 1.33
C LEU A 15 -13.74 6.69 2.71
N GLU A 16 -14.65 5.75 3.00
CA GLU A 16 -14.66 4.92 4.21
C GLU A 16 -13.40 4.06 4.36
N ARG A 17 -12.72 3.74 3.24
CA ARG A 17 -11.44 3.04 3.24
C ARG A 17 -10.27 3.94 3.63
N SER A 18 -10.42 5.26 3.70
CA SER A 18 -9.36 6.12 4.24
C SER A 18 -9.09 5.82 5.72
N HIS A 19 -7.87 6.08 6.16
CA HIS A 19 -7.52 6.17 7.57
C HIS A 19 -7.15 7.62 7.84
N ALA A 20 -8.11 8.41 8.34
CA ALA A 20 -7.92 9.84 8.61
C ALA A 20 -8.35 10.24 10.04
N PRO A 21 -7.80 9.60 11.09
CA PRO A 21 -8.22 9.86 12.47
C PRO A 21 -7.84 11.26 12.98
N TYR A 22 -6.88 11.96 12.35
CA TYR A 22 -6.35 13.22 12.86
C TYR A 22 -7.09 14.42 12.27
N SER A 23 -7.28 14.46 10.95
CA SER A 23 -8.02 15.57 10.32
C SER A 23 -9.52 15.30 10.20
N GLY A 24 -9.94 14.02 10.21
CA GLY A 24 -11.30 13.62 9.88
C GLY A 24 -11.67 13.81 8.40
N VAL A 25 -10.70 14.11 7.53
CA VAL A 25 -10.93 14.37 6.09
C VAL A 25 -10.47 13.16 5.27
N PRO A 26 -11.40 12.28 4.83
CA PRO A 26 -11.07 11.19 3.94
C PRO A 26 -10.77 11.70 2.53
N GLU A 27 -9.96 10.96 1.78
CA GLU A 27 -9.74 11.23 0.36
C GLU A 27 -9.72 9.94 -0.44
N ALA A 28 -10.22 10.01 -1.67
CA ALA A 28 -10.20 8.89 -2.59
C ALA A 28 -9.95 9.35 -4.03
N VAL A 29 -9.16 8.56 -4.76
CA VAL A 29 -8.99 8.69 -6.21
C VAL A 29 -8.93 7.31 -6.86
N LEU A 30 -9.29 7.23 -8.14
CA LEU A 30 -8.95 6.09 -9.00
C LEU A 30 -8.07 6.60 -10.14
N CYS A 31 -6.80 6.23 -10.13
CA CYS A 31 -5.89 6.52 -11.24
C CYS A 31 -6.05 5.43 -12.30
N GLN A 32 -6.25 5.84 -13.54
CA GLN A 32 -6.38 4.94 -14.67
C GLN A 32 -5.14 4.99 -15.54
N GLY A 33 -4.49 3.85 -15.69
CA GLY A 33 -3.45 3.61 -16.68
C GLY A 33 -3.94 2.78 -17.85
N ILE A 34 -3.00 2.35 -18.69
CA ILE A 34 -3.23 1.51 -19.87
C ILE A 34 -3.58 0.08 -19.45
N ARG A 35 -3.00 -0.41 -18.34
CA ARG A 35 -3.18 -1.78 -17.85
C ARG A 35 -4.35 -1.91 -16.88
N GLY A 36 -4.67 -0.86 -16.14
CA GLY A 36 -5.73 -0.96 -15.15
C GLY A 36 -6.08 0.30 -14.36
N LEU A 37 -6.94 0.07 -13.37
CA LEU A 37 -7.35 1.05 -12.37
C LEU A 37 -6.61 0.82 -11.05
N TYR A 38 -6.07 1.90 -10.50
CA TYR A 38 -5.28 1.92 -9.27
C TYR A 38 -6.00 2.77 -8.22
N PRO A 39 -6.51 2.16 -7.14
CA PRO A 39 -7.20 2.90 -6.11
C PRO A 39 -6.22 3.62 -5.19
N GLY A 40 -6.58 4.84 -4.81
CA GLY A 40 -5.87 5.64 -3.84
C GLY A 40 -6.81 6.07 -2.73
N VAL A 41 -6.44 5.81 -1.48
CA VAL A 41 -7.10 6.37 -0.31
C VAL A 41 -6.07 7.03 0.61
N ARG A 42 -6.51 7.99 1.42
CA ARG A 42 -5.64 8.66 2.37
C ARG A 42 -5.33 7.77 3.57
N ILE A 43 -4.06 7.73 3.96
CA ILE A 43 -3.61 7.12 5.22
C ILE A 43 -2.80 8.16 5.96
N GLU A 44 -3.43 8.79 6.93
CA GLU A 44 -2.74 9.70 7.85
C GLU A 44 -1.86 8.94 8.82
N ASN A 45 -0.94 9.68 9.42
CA ASN A 45 -0.01 9.15 10.38
C ASN A 45 0.22 10.20 11.48
N ALA A 46 0.38 9.75 12.72
CA ALA A 46 0.69 10.60 13.87
C ALA A 46 1.93 11.46 13.58
N SER A 47 2.93 10.89 12.91
CA SER A 47 3.99 11.65 12.27
C SER A 47 3.49 12.20 10.93
N TYR A 48 2.86 13.37 10.95
CA TYR A 48 2.18 13.96 9.77
C TYR A 48 2.93 13.88 8.43
N PRO A 49 4.27 14.09 8.35
CA PRO A 49 5.01 13.96 7.09
C PRO A 49 5.00 12.55 6.46
N LEU A 50 4.54 11.53 7.19
CA LEU A 50 4.42 10.15 6.73
C LEU A 50 3.05 9.84 6.10
N THR A 51 2.11 10.80 6.15
CA THR A 51 0.78 10.68 5.53
C THR A 51 0.94 10.28 4.06
N ILE A 52 0.19 9.26 3.65
CA ILE A 52 0.09 8.83 2.26
C ILE A 52 -1.19 9.46 1.71
N GLU A 53 -1.03 10.46 0.86
CA GLU A 53 -2.18 11.07 0.17
C GLU A 53 -2.79 10.07 -0.82
N ALA A 54 -4.09 10.20 -1.08
CA ALA A 54 -4.79 9.28 -1.99
C ALA A 54 -4.10 9.22 -3.36
N LEU A 55 -3.71 10.39 -3.89
CA LEU A 55 -2.99 10.51 -5.15
C LEU A 55 -1.61 9.82 -5.11
N GLN A 56 -0.85 10.01 -4.03
CA GLN A 56 0.48 9.41 -3.86
C GLN A 56 0.41 7.88 -3.89
N GLY A 57 -0.54 7.32 -3.15
CA GLY A 57 -0.72 5.88 -3.11
C GLY A 57 -1.13 5.29 -4.47
N ALA A 58 -2.12 5.89 -5.13
CA ALA A 58 -2.57 5.43 -6.46
C ALA A 58 -1.46 5.49 -7.52
N PHE A 59 -0.70 6.59 -7.58
CA PHE A 59 0.43 6.72 -8.50
C PHE A 59 1.56 5.76 -8.18
N GLY A 60 1.83 5.53 -6.90
CA GLY A 60 2.83 4.58 -6.50
C GLY A 60 2.44 3.14 -6.92
N LEU A 61 1.17 2.74 -6.76
CA LEU A 61 0.69 1.45 -7.26
C LEU A 61 0.87 1.35 -8.77
N ALA A 62 0.45 2.36 -9.54
CA ALA A 62 0.64 2.37 -11.00
C ALA A 62 2.13 2.25 -11.40
N THR A 63 3.00 2.93 -10.66
CA THR A 63 4.46 2.90 -10.86
C THR A 63 5.04 1.48 -10.65
N MET A 64 4.53 0.72 -9.67
CA MET A 64 4.91 -0.69 -9.47
C MET A 64 4.69 -1.53 -10.73
N PHE A 65 3.64 -1.25 -11.51
CA PHE A 65 3.28 -1.99 -12.73
C PHE A 65 3.79 -1.36 -14.03
N HIS A 66 4.60 -0.29 -13.95
CA HIS A 66 5.03 0.51 -15.11
C HIS A 66 3.84 1.00 -15.95
N ASP A 67 2.76 1.40 -15.30
CA ASP A 67 1.55 1.79 -16.00
C ASP A 67 1.41 3.32 -16.00
N PRO A 68 1.60 3.99 -17.15
CA PRO A 68 1.45 5.43 -17.22
C PRO A 68 -0.02 5.82 -17.03
N ILE A 69 -0.27 6.67 -16.04
CA ILE A 69 -1.62 7.18 -15.74
C ILE A 69 -2.02 8.23 -16.76
N HIS A 70 -3.19 8.06 -17.37
CA HIS A 70 -3.74 9.01 -18.32
C HIS A 70 -5.00 9.72 -17.80
N THR A 71 -5.78 9.11 -16.90
CA THR A 71 -6.97 9.72 -16.28
C THR A 71 -6.93 9.55 -14.76
N ILE A 72 -7.33 10.59 -14.03
CA ILE A 72 -7.45 10.57 -12.56
C ILE A 72 -8.91 10.87 -12.21
N TRP A 73 -9.62 9.88 -11.69
CA TRP A 73 -11.01 10.01 -11.28
C TRP A 73 -11.09 10.37 -9.80
N ALA A 74 -11.96 11.30 -9.44
CA ALA A 74 -12.17 11.72 -8.06
C ALA A 74 -13.64 12.12 -7.80
N PRO A 75 -14.12 12.01 -6.55
CA PRO A 75 -15.47 12.47 -6.20
C PRO A 75 -15.60 13.99 -6.32
N PRO A 76 -16.82 14.52 -6.52
CA PRO A 76 -17.05 15.97 -6.55
C PRO A 76 -16.57 16.62 -5.25
N GLY A 77 -15.85 17.73 -5.36
CA GLY A 77 -15.32 18.46 -4.20
C GLY A 77 -13.99 17.92 -3.63
N GLN A 78 -13.50 16.76 -4.10
CA GLN A 78 -12.17 16.28 -3.73
C GLN A 78 -11.10 17.29 -4.15
N ARG A 79 -10.35 17.81 -3.17
CA ARG A 79 -9.19 18.65 -3.45
C ARG A 79 -8.04 17.74 -3.87
N LEU A 80 -7.41 18.06 -5.00
CA LEU A 80 -6.16 17.47 -5.45
C LEU A 80 -5.11 18.57 -5.52
N ASP A 81 -4.00 18.40 -4.82
CA ASP A 81 -2.92 19.39 -4.81
C ASP A 81 -2.24 19.44 -6.20
N PRO A 82 -2.25 20.60 -6.89
CA PRO A 82 -1.56 20.77 -8.17
C PRO A 82 -0.06 20.48 -8.10
N ALA A 83 0.60 20.77 -6.97
CA ALA A 83 2.02 20.47 -6.79
C ALA A 83 2.26 18.96 -6.73
N LEU A 84 1.35 18.20 -6.11
CA LEU A 84 1.42 16.75 -6.06
C LEU A 84 1.16 16.13 -7.43
N LEU A 85 0.19 16.65 -8.20
CA LEU A 85 -0.02 16.24 -9.60
C LEU A 85 1.26 16.45 -10.42
N GLN A 86 1.85 17.65 -10.34
CA GLN A 86 3.07 17.98 -11.07
C GLN A 86 4.25 17.08 -10.66
N ALA A 87 4.37 16.76 -9.36
CA ALA A 87 5.40 15.87 -8.84
C ALA A 87 5.35 14.46 -9.45
N PHE A 88 4.16 13.98 -9.80
CA PHE A 88 3.96 12.71 -10.50
C PHE A 88 3.96 12.84 -12.03
N GLY A 89 4.29 14.02 -12.56
CA GLY A 89 4.26 14.30 -14.00
C GLY A 89 2.85 14.37 -14.58
N ALA A 90 1.84 14.54 -13.73
CA ALA A 90 0.44 14.67 -14.12
C ALA A 90 0.01 16.15 -14.17
N SER A 91 -1.13 16.41 -14.80
CA SER A 91 -1.74 17.74 -14.86
C SER A 91 -3.22 17.71 -14.50
N SER A 92 -3.77 18.88 -14.16
CA SER A 92 -5.20 19.05 -13.91
C SER A 92 -6.08 18.65 -15.10
N GLN A 93 -5.54 18.64 -16.32
CA GLN A 93 -6.26 18.20 -17.52
C GLN A 93 -6.56 16.69 -17.53
N GLN A 94 -5.85 15.91 -16.71
CA GLN A 94 -6.10 14.47 -16.56
C GLN A 94 -7.16 14.17 -15.50
N VAL A 95 -7.54 15.16 -14.69
CA VAL A 95 -8.51 14.98 -13.60
C VAL A 95 -9.94 14.99 -14.16
N ARG A 96 -10.75 14.04 -13.69
CA ARG A 96 -12.18 13.92 -13.98
C ARG A 96 -12.92 13.80 -12.65
N MET A 97 -13.67 14.84 -12.30
CA MET A 97 -14.62 14.76 -11.20
C MET A 97 -15.87 14.02 -11.69
N SER A 98 -16.33 13.02 -10.95
CA SER A 98 -17.49 12.22 -11.33
C SER A 98 -18.34 11.85 -10.12
N GLU A 99 -19.67 11.79 -10.29
CA GLU A 99 -20.60 11.38 -9.21
C GLU A 99 -20.42 9.91 -8.79
N ALA A 100 -19.94 9.06 -9.70
CA ALA A 100 -19.67 7.65 -9.43
C ALA A 100 -18.26 7.27 -9.91
N PRO A 101 -17.59 6.31 -9.23
CA PRO A 101 -16.31 5.80 -9.67
C PRO A 101 -16.48 4.97 -10.96
N PRO A 102 -15.48 4.95 -11.87
CA PRO A 102 -15.46 3.98 -12.95
C PRO A 102 -15.51 2.55 -12.41
N THR A 103 -16.38 1.70 -12.98
CA THR A 103 -16.67 0.35 -12.46
C THR A 103 -15.70 -0.72 -12.92
N GLY A 104 -14.81 -0.44 -13.89
CA GLY A 104 -13.79 -1.40 -14.35
C GLY A 104 -14.35 -2.67 -15.02
N THR A 105 -15.60 -2.66 -15.49
CA THR A 105 -16.31 -3.85 -15.99
C THR A 105 -16.13 -4.14 -17.49
N SER A 106 -15.22 -3.47 -18.20
CA SER A 106 -14.91 -3.80 -19.59
C SER A 106 -13.49 -4.35 -19.70
N GLU A 107 -13.23 -5.23 -20.67
CA GLU A 107 -11.96 -5.97 -20.84
C GLU A 107 -10.71 -5.06 -20.90
N SER A 108 -10.88 -3.76 -21.16
CA SER A 108 -9.82 -2.75 -21.20
C SER A 108 -9.55 -2.03 -19.86
N TRP A 109 -10.21 -2.41 -18.75
CA TRP A 109 -10.15 -1.71 -17.44
C TRP A 109 -10.06 -2.69 -16.28
N MET A 110 -9.13 -3.63 -16.36
CA MET A 110 -8.96 -4.61 -15.29
C MET A 110 -8.31 -3.95 -14.07
N TRP A 111 -8.86 -4.21 -12.89
CA TRP A 111 -8.17 -3.93 -11.63
C TRP A 111 -6.89 -4.76 -11.57
N VAL A 112 -5.87 -4.24 -10.89
CA VAL A 112 -4.62 -4.99 -10.74
C VAL A 112 -4.80 -6.11 -9.73
N THR A 113 -5.28 -7.24 -10.22
CA THR A 113 -5.54 -8.46 -9.45
C THR A 113 -4.25 -9.04 -8.90
N GLU A 114 -3.12 -8.78 -9.54
CA GLU A 114 -1.82 -9.33 -9.15
C GLU A 114 -1.36 -8.84 -7.77
N LEU A 115 -1.83 -7.67 -7.33
CA LEU A 115 -1.54 -7.12 -5.99
C LEU A 115 -2.01 -8.04 -4.87
N TYR A 116 -3.03 -8.85 -5.13
CA TYR A 116 -3.71 -9.68 -4.16
C TYR A 116 -3.54 -11.16 -4.49
N LEU A 117 -3.12 -11.94 -3.49
CA LEU A 117 -3.08 -13.39 -3.56
C LEU A 117 -4.14 -13.93 -2.60
N PRO A 118 -5.18 -14.63 -3.08
CA PRO A 118 -6.19 -15.22 -2.21
C PRO A 118 -5.55 -16.27 -1.30
N GLU A 119 -6.07 -16.38 -0.08
CA GLU A 119 -5.59 -17.33 0.95
C GLU A 119 -5.60 -18.78 0.46
N THR A 120 -6.50 -19.13 -0.46
CA THR A 120 -6.61 -20.45 -1.12
C THR A 120 -5.42 -20.82 -2.02
N SER A 121 -4.43 -19.93 -2.17
CA SER A 121 -3.18 -20.25 -2.88
C SER A 121 -2.21 -21.11 -2.07
N LEU A 122 -2.57 -21.43 -0.83
CA LEU A 122 -1.96 -22.46 0.02
C LEU A 122 -3.04 -23.43 0.50
N ASP A 123 -2.80 -24.73 0.32
CA ASP A 123 -3.70 -25.77 0.79
C ASP A 123 -3.78 -25.74 2.33
N VAL A 124 -4.97 -25.98 2.88
CA VAL A 124 -5.23 -25.87 4.34
C VAL A 124 -4.38 -26.86 5.14
N ASP A 125 -3.93 -27.92 4.48
CA ASP A 125 -3.10 -29.00 5.03
C ASP A 125 -1.58 -28.77 4.89
N SER A 126 -1.15 -27.67 4.28
CA SER A 126 0.28 -27.38 4.07
C SER A 126 1.05 -27.24 5.39
N VAL A 127 2.31 -27.68 5.42
CA VAL A 127 3.18 -27.56 6.61
C VAL A 127 3.85 -26.17 6.62
N GLU A 128 4.25 -25.66 7.80
CA GLU A 128 4.83 -24.31 7.94
C GLU A 128 6.03 -24.04 7.02
N ALA A 129 6.87 -25.05 6.79
CA ALA A 129 8.02 -24.94 5.89
C ALA A 129 7.60 -24.68 4.43
N GLU A 130 6.51 -25.30 3.97
CA GLU A 130 5.99 -25.12 2.61
C GLU A 130 5.38 -23.72 2.45
N ARG A 131 4.63 -23.25 3.46
CA ARG A 131 4.12 -21.88 3.51
C ARG A 131 5.25 -20.85 3.46
N HIS A 132 6.31 -21.06 4.24
CA HIS A 132 7.47 -20.18 4.23
C HIS A 132 8.14 -20.14 2.86
N GLN A 133 8.39 -21.31 2.26
CA GLN A 133 9.00 -21.39 0.93
C GLN A 133 8.14 -20.72 -0.15
N TRP A 134 6.83 -20.88 -0.09
CA TRP A 134 5.91 -20.18 -0.99
C TRP A 134 6.00 -18.67 -0.81
N ARG A 135 6.01 -18.15 0.44
CA ARG A 135 6.16 -16.71 0.71
C ARG A 135 7.48 -16.16 0.14
N LEU A 136 8.59 -16.91 0.26
CA LEU A 136 9.87 -16.52 -0.36
C LEU A 136 9.77 -16.40 -1.89
N GLN A 137 9.09 -17.35 -2.55
CA GLN A 137 8.86 -17.27 -4.00
C GLN A 137 7.98 -16.08 -4.39
N GLN A 138 6.97 -15.73 -3.57
CA GLN A 138 6.13 -14.57 -3.85
C GLN A 138 6.89 -13.27 -3.64
N LEU A 139 7.76 -13.16 -2.62
CA LEU A 139 8.64 -12.02 -2.44
C LEU A 139 9.55 -11.82 -3.66
N ASP A 140 10.22 -12.87 -4.13
CA ASP A 140 11.08 -12.83 -5.32
C ASP A 140 10.30 -12.34 -6.57
N LYS A 141 9.12 -12.94 -6.83
CA LYS A 141 8.23 -12.48 -7.91
C LYS A 141 7.77 -11.03 -7.75
N THR A 142 7.73 -10.50 -6.53
CA THR A 142 7.29 -9.12 -6.24
C THR A 142 8.40 -8.12 -6.51
N LEU A 143 9.67 -8.50 -6.34
CA LEU A 143 10.82 -7.62 -6.60
C LEU A 143 10.83 -7.05 -8.02
N ARG A 144 10.29 -7.76 -9.02
CA ARG A 144 10.17 -7.27 -10.41
C ARG A 144 9.34 -5.97 -10.54
N TRP A 145 8.51 -5.67 -9.54
CA TRP A 145 7.69 -4.47 -9.49
C TRP A 145 8.39 -3.28 -8.84
N SER A 146 9.52 -3.51 -8.17
CA SER A 146 10.29 -2.44 -7.52
C SER A 146 10.82 -1.44 -8.56
N ARG A 147 10.77 -0.14 -8.22
CA ARG A 147 11.31 0.98 -9.02
C ARG A 147 12.32 1.80 -8.21
N PRO A 148 13.50 1.26 -7.90
CA PRO A 148 14.51 1.95 -7.12
C PRO A 148 15.45 2.73 -8.06
N SER A 149 14.90 3.71 -8.78
CA SER A 149 15.59 4.40 -9.88
C SER A 149 16.86 5.15 -9.46
N HIS A 150 16.99 5.49 -8.17
CA HIS A 150 18.13 6.23 -7.64
C HIS A 150 18.99 5.36 -6.72
N SER A 151 18.38 4.62 -5.79
CA SER A 151 19.15 3.81 -4.83
C SER A 151 19.62 2.47 -5.40
N HIS A 152 18.96 1.98 -6.45
CA HIS A 152 19.10 0.62 -6.95
C HIS A 152 18.91 -0.47 -5.87
N PHE A 153 18.13 -0.18 -4.83
CA PHE A 153 17.85 -1.04 -3.70
C PHE A 153 16.40 -1.57 -3.76
N PRO A 154 16.17 -2.77 -4.34
CA PRO A 154 14.83 -3.31 -4.45
C PRO A 154 14.38 -3.92 -3.13
N VAL A 155 13.10 -3.72 -2.80
CA VAL A 155 12.43 -4.26 -1.62
C VAL A 155 11.06 -4.76 -2.03
N ALA A 156 10.68 -5.92 -1.51
CA ALA A 156 9.34 -6.50 -1.62
C ALA A 156 8.73 -6.72 -0.24
N ALA A 157 7.40 -6.69 -0.17
CA ALA A 157 6.62 -6.96 1.04
C ALA A 157 5.40 -7.82 0.74
N LEU A 158 5.04 -8.68 1.70
CA LEU A 158 3.82 -9.47 1.75
C LEU A 158 3.11 -9.17 3.07
N LEU A 159 1.97 -8.49 3.00
CA LEU A 159 1.12 -8.18 4.13
C LEU A 159 -0.01 -9.20 4.22
N GLU A 160 -0.17 -9.83 5.38
CA GLU A 160 -1.33 -10.67 5.66
C GLU A 160 -2.55 -9.77 5.94
N THR A 161 -3.72 -10.17 5.46
CA THR A 161 -4.99 -9.43 5.63
C THR A 161 -6.15 -10.40 5.82
N ASN A 162 -7.32 -9.88 6.19
CA ASN A 162 -8.55 -10.68 6.27
C ASN A 162 -9.07 -11.24 4.92
N LEU A 163 -8.51 -10.78 3.80
CA LEU A 163 -8.87 -11.28 2.47
C LEU A 163 -7.81 -12.23 1.92
N GLY A 164 -6.56 -12.18 2.40
CA GLY A 164 -5.43 -12.92 1.84
C GLY A 164 -4.14 -12.13 1.96
N VAL A 165 -3.21 -12.32 1.03
CA VAL A 165 -1.90 -11.65 1.05
C VAL A 165 -1.87 -10.51 0.04
N ILE A 166 -1.44 -9.33 0.50
CA ILE A 166 -1.24 -8.16 -0.35
C ILE A 166 0.25 -7.91 -0.54
N ARG A 167 0.62 -7.67 -1.79
CA ARG A 167 2.00 -7.54 -2.24
C ARG A 167 2.35 -6.07 -2.41
N GLY A 168 3.52 -5.67 -1.95
CA GLY A 168 4.07 -4.33 -2.14
C GLY A 168 5.50 -4.38 -2.64
N ALA A 169 5.91 -3.39 -3.43
CA ALA A 169 7.28 -3.19 -3.86
C ALA A 169 7.64 -1.71 -3.77
N ASN A 170 8.88 -1.37 -3.41
CA ASN A 170 9.25 0.04 -3.26
C ASN A 170 9.29 0.78 -4.61
N THR A 171 8.86 2.03 -4.58
CA THR A 171 8.92 2.96 -5.73
C THR A 171 9.57 4.26 -5.32
N GLU A 172 10.55 4.71 -6.10
CA GLU A 172 11.23 5.98 -5.89
C GLU A 172 10.77 7.03 -6.90
N THR A 173 10.82 8.30 -6.48
CA THR A 173 10.58 9.46 -7.34
C THR A 173 11.76 10.42 -7.18
N SER A 174 11.82 11.45 -8.03
CA SER A 174 12.80 12.55 -7.87
C SER A 174 12.53 13.41 -6.63
N ILE A 175 11.33 13.31 -6.05
CA ILE A 175 10.92 13.99 -4.82
C ILE A 175 10.85 12.93 -3.71
N TRP A 176 11.98 12.68 -3.07
CA TRP A 176 12.20 11.57 -2.13
C TRP A 176 11.06 11.28 -1.14
N PRO A 177 10.41 12.27 -0.49
CA PRO A 177 9.29 12.00 0.42
C PRO A 177 8.06 11.33 -0.23
N LEU A 178 7.88 11.50 -1.54
CA LEU A 178 6.76 10.92 -2.29
C LEU A 178 6.98 9.45 -2.65
N GLY A 179 8.22 8.97 -2.61
CA GLY A 179 8.52 7.55 -2.74
C GLY A 179 7.94 6.75 -1.57
N LEU A 180 7.50 5.52 -1.86
CA LEU A 180 6.95 4.61 -0.87
C LEU A 180 7.80 3.33 -0.82
N CYS A 181 8.09 2.88 0.41
CA CYS A 181 8.70 1.59 0.66
C CYS A 181 7.69 0.47 0.40
N ALA A 182 8.16 -0.76 0.26
CA ALA A 182 7.32 -1.90 -0.05
C ALA A 182 6.21 -2.13 0.99
N GLU A 183 6.51 -1.90 2.27
CA GLU A 183 5.60 -2.06 3.40
C GLU A 183 4.45 -1.05 3.36
N ARG A 184 4.79 0.23 3.13
CA ARG A 184 3.79 1.30 2.98
C ARG A 184 2.91 1.08 1.75
N HIS A 185 3.47 0.53 0.67
CA HIS A 185 2.70 0.09 -0.50
C HIS A 185 1.71 -1.01 -0.18
N ALA A 186 2.15 -2.06 0.53
CA ALA A 186 1.27 -3.16 0.91
C ALA A 186 0.13 -2.70 1.85
N LEU A 187 0.45 -1.85 2.83
CA LEU A 187 -0.54 -1.26 3.75
C LEU A 187 -1.52 -0.33 3.04
N HIS A 188 -1.04 0.51 2.13
CA HIS A 188 -1.87 1.37 1.31
C HIS A 188 -2.81 0.56 0.42
N ALA A 189 -2.27 -0.40 -0.33
CA ALA A 189 -3.06 -1.29 -1.18
C ALA A 189 -4.14 -2.03 -0.38
N ALA A 190 -3.84 -2.50 0.82
CA ALA A 190 -4.81 -3.15 1.70
C ALA A 190 -6.01 -2.25 1.97
N LYS A 191 -5.76 -1.05 2.46
CA LYS A 191 -6.82 -0.08 2.74
C LYS A 191 -7.58 0.29 1.47
N ALA A 192 -6.88 0.61 0.38
CA ALA A 192 -7.48 1.01 -0.88
C ALA A 192 -8.39 -0.07 -1.49
N LEU A 193 -8.06 -1.36 -1.29
CA LEU A 193 -8.85 -2.52 -1.72
C LEU A 193 -9.96 -2.92 -0.72
N GLY A 194 -10.04 -2.27 0.45
CA GLY A 194 -11.01 -2.59 1.50
C GLY A 194 -10.61 -3.80 2.36
N ALA A 195 -9.37 -4.26 2.26
CA ALA A 195 -8.81 -5.25 3.16
C ALA A 195 -8.42 -4.61 4.50
N THR A 196 -8.61 -5.35 5.58
CA THR A 196 -8.10 -5.01 6.91
C THR A 196 -6.71 -5.61 7.05
N PRO A 197 -5.66 -4.79 7.27
CA PRO A 197 -4.32 -5.28 7.58
C PRO A 197 -4.34 -6.26 8.75
N GLY A 198 -3.68 -7.40 8.58
CA GLY A 198 -3.43 -8.37 9.64
C GLY A 198 -2.24 -7.98 10.50
N SER A 199 -1.87 -8.86 11.44
CA SER A 199 -0.83 -8.58 12.42
C SER A 199 0.61 -8.79 11.91
N THR A 200 0.79 -9.25 10.66
CA THR A 200 2.07 -9.75 10.18
C THR A 200 2.39 -9.22 8.78
N ILE A 201 3.65 -8.83 8.59
CA ILE A 201 4.20 -8.52 7.29
C ILE A 201 5.55 -9.21 7.11
N MET A 202 5.82 -9.72 5.91
CA MET A 202 7.12 -10.27 5.53
C MET A 202 7.77 -9.37 4.48
N ILE A 203 9.03 -9.01 4.66
CA ILE A 203 9.79 -8.11 3.78
C ILE A 203 11.06 -8.77 3.29
N HIS A 204 11.50 -8.39 2.10
CA HIS A 204 12.75 -8.89 1.51
C HIS A 204 13.50 -7.78 0.77
N ALA A 205 14.79 -7.66 1.06
CA ALA A 205 15.71 -6.78 0.36
C ALA A 205 16.98 -7.57 -0.03
N PRO A 206 17.09 -8.06 -1.28
CA PRO A 206 18.16 -8.98 -1.69
C PRO A 206 19.57 -8.36 -1.60
N LYS A 207 19.65 -7.03 -1.64
CA LYS A 207 20.92 -6.30 -1.54
C LYS A 207 21.32 -5.93 -0.11
N SER A 208 20.52 -6.32 0.89
CA SER A 208 20.81 -5.99 2.29
C SER A 208 21.39 -7.17 3.04
N ARG A 209 22.47 -6.93 3.81
CA ARG A 209 22.92 -7.89 4.84
C ARG A 209 21.85 -8.08 5.92
N VAL A 210 21.16 -7.00 6.29
CA VAL A 210 20.04 -7.02 7.24
C VAL A 210 18.88 -6.23 6.64
N CYS A 211 17.81 -6.92 6.27
CA CYS A 211 16.61 -6.30 5.73
C CYS A 211 15.78 -5.67 6.86
N SER A 212 16.14 -4.46 7.31
CA SER A 212 15.41 -3.77 8.37
C SER A 212 14.46 -2.72 7.78
N PRO A 213 13.19 -2.64 8.23
CA PRO A 213 12.25 -1.62 7.76
C PRO A 213 12.75 -0.22 8.14
N CYS A 214 12.50 0.78 7.29
CA CYS A 214 12.87 2.17 7.59
C CYS A 214 11.98 2.76 8.70
N GLY A 215 12.40 3.88 9.30
CA GLY A 215 11.65 4.52 10.40
C GLY A 215 10.20 4.84 10.03
N ALA A 216 9.96 5.35 8.81
CA ALA A 216 8.61 5.63 8.32
C ALA A 216 7.73 4.36 8.29
N CYS A 217 8.26 3.24 7.80
CA CYS A 217 7.52 1.98 7.77
C CYS A 217 7.22 1.47 9.17
N ARG A 218 8.16 1.62 10.12
CA ARG A 218 7.95 1.19 11.51
C ARG A 218 6.79 1.95 12.16
N GLN A 219 6.74 3.27 11.98
CA GLN A 219 5.64 4.12 12.45
C GLN A 219 4.31 3.74 11.78
N THR A 220 4.26 3.64 10.45
CA THR A 220 3.02 3.27 9.73
C THR A 220 2.55 1.86 10.10
N MET A 221 3.45 0.88 10.22
CA MET A 221 3.10 -0.47 10.67
C MET A 221 2.49 -0.47 12.07
N HIS A 222 3.06 0.30 12.99
CA HIS A 222 2.55 0.43 14.36
C HIS A 222 1.12 0.96 14.38
N GLU A 223 0.85 2.10 13.72
CA GLU A 223 -0.48 2.71 13.68
C GLU A 223 -1.51 1.85 12.93
N MET A 224 -1.07 1.11 11.91
CA MET A 224 -1.94 0.21 11.15
C MET A 224 -2.14 -1.16 11.81
N GLY A 225 -1.64 -1.36 13.03
CA GLY A 225 -1.88 -2.58 13.82
C GLY A 225 -1.01 -3.80 13.46
N VAL A 226 0.03 -3.63 12.64
CA VAL A 226 1.00 -4.69 12.35
C VAL A 226 1.87 -4.91 13.58
N LYS A 227 1.88 -6.15 14.09
CA LYS A 227 2.58 -6.51 15.33
C LYS A 227 3.91 -7.18 15.09
N GLN A 228 4.06 -7.92 13.99
CA GLN A 228 5.26 -8.71 13.68
C GLN A 228 5.76 -8.41 12.27
N VAL A 229 7.08 -8.28 12.14
CA VAL A 229 7.75 -8.20 10.83
C VAL A 229 8.74 -9.34 10.68
N TYR A 230 8.61 -10.09 9.59
CA TYR A 230 9.55 -11.11 9.16
C TYR A 230 10.49 -10.50 8.11
N MET A 231 11.78 -10.54 8.38
CA MET A 231 12.81 -9.87 7.61
C MET A 231 13.66 -10.92 6.88
N VAL A 232 13.43 -11.09 5.59
CA VAL A 232 14.20 -11.98 4.72
C VAL A 232 15.42 -11.22 4.21
N HIS A 233 16.59 -11.61 4.69
CA HIS A 233 17.86 -10.97 4.36
C HIS A 233 18.36 -11.37 2.96
N GLY A 234 19.44 -10.73 2.49
CA GLY A 234 20.00 -11.00 1.16
C GLY A 234 20.52 -12.43 0.98
N ASP A 235 20.88 -13.11 2.07
CA ASP A 235 21.26 -14.54 2.09
C ASP A 235 20.07 -15.48 2.28
N LEU A 236 18.83 -14.95 2.21
CA LEU A 236 17.57 -15.65 2.43
C LEU A 236 17.35 -16.17 3.86
N SER A 237 18.27 -15.89 4.79
CA SER A 237 17.98 -16.10 6.21
C SER A 237 16.84 -15.17 6.65
N THR A 238 16.00 -15.66 7.56
CA THR A 238 14.86 -14.90 8.06
C THR A 238 15.02 -14.66 9.55
N THR A 239 14.93 -13.39 9.94
CA THR A 239 14.72 -12.99 11.34
C THR A 239 13.33 -12.39 11.50
N HIS A 240 12.78 -12.37 12.72
CA HIS A 240 11.49 -11.73 12.97
C HIS A 240 11.51 -10.98 14.29
N TYR A 241 10.79 -9.87 14.32
CA TYR A 241 10.73 -9.01 15.49
C TYR A 241 9.33 -8.43 15.67
N PRO A 242 8.89 -8.23 16.91
CA PRO A 242 7.78 -7.33 17.18
C PRO A 242 8.09 -5.95 16.61
N VAL A 243 7.16 -5.35 15.87
CA VAL A 243 7.30 -3.98 15.34
C VAL A 243 7.68 -3.02 16.48
N ALA A 244 7.10 -3.22 17.67
CA ALA A 244 7.37 -2.41 18.85
C ALA A 244 8.83 -2.43 19.32
N SER A 245 9.55 -3.53 19.08
CA SER A 245 10.98 -3.64 19.43
C SER A 245 11.90 -2.92 18.44
N LEU A 246 11.46 -2.74 17.19
CA LEU A 246 12.21 -2.04 16.17
C LEU A 246 12.04 -0.52 16.27
N TYR A 247 11.02 -0.05 16.98
CA TYR A 247 10.72 1.35 17.10
C TYR A 247 10.24 1.64 18.52
N PRO A 248 11.12 1.60 19.53
CA PRO A 248 10.72 1.82 20.93
C PRO A 248 10.26 3.26 21.14
N PHE A 249 9.35 3.47 22.10
CA PHE A 249 8.74 4.78 22.39
C PHE A 249 8.11 5.39 21.14
N GLN A 250 7.21 4.61 20.53
CA GLN A 250 6.52 5.00 19.30
C GLN A 250 5.85 6.36 19.48
N PHE A 251 5.86 7.18 18.44
CA PHE A 251 5.04 8.37 18.44
C PHE A 251 3.59 7.94 18.33
N ASP A 252 2.82 8.22 19.38
CA ASP A 252 1.38 8.05 19.40
C ASP A 252 0.76 9.44 19.56
N SER A 253 -0.37 9.65 18.90
CA SER A 253 -1.16 10.87 19.00
C SER A 253 -2.59 10.58 19.39
N GLU A 254 -2.85 9.47 20.08
CA GLU A 254 -3.91 9.44 21.09
C GLU A 254 -3.73 10.68 21.97
N LEU A 255 -4.46 11.74 21.61
CA LEU A 255 -4.85 12.77 22.54
C LEU A 255 -5.59 11.99 23.61
N GLU A 256 -4.92 11.67 24.73
CA GLU A 256 -5.64 11.34 25.95
C GLU A 256 -6.70 12.41 26.05
N SER A 257 -7.96 12.03 25.81
CA SER A 257 -9.06 12.87 26.19
C SER A 257 -8.84 13.04 27.68
N PHE A 258 -8.32 14.20 28.10
CA PHE A 258 -8.37 14.63 29.48
C PHE A 258 -9.87 14.66 29.81
N LYS A 259 -10.40 13.50 30.16
CA LYS A 259 -11.72 13.35 30.76
C LYS A 259 -11.50 13.85 32.18
N GLU A 260 -11.67 15.16 32.34
CA GLU A 260 -11.95 15.78 33.63
C GLU A 260 -13.16 15.09 34.29
#